data_AF-A0AAU4AJP1-F1
#
_entry.id   AF-A0AAU4AJP1-F1
#
_cell.length_a   1.000
_cell.length_b   1.000
_cell.length_c   1.000
_cell.angle_alpha   90.00
_cell.angle_beta   90.00
_cell.angle_gamma   90.00
#
_symmetry.space_group_name_H-M   'P 1'
#
loop_
_entity.id
_entity.type
_entity.pdbx_description
1 polymer ?
#
loop_
_entity_poly.entity_id
_entity_poly.type
_entity_poly.pdbx_seq_one_letter_code
_entity_poly.pdbx_strand_id
1 'polypeptide(L)'
;MKRDQPPRPVAVGDVVAVYSEALGAWTASQVTGLDAAAKCAAVLELDWSGPEPAAVADLGDVQPLRLTHHNWSGKLSHCNHGWVLPRSFTVIGSLPPLVTEPSYSYGSAWGRGEQLARQRHWDGGDREDWHAPYALTYTADDLAAEHTRGVVRAGVKHLTVRGITRLDCTGLVAAFPDLTRLSLSGNLGTLTSAGALNHLPQLQALAITELFGMDASDCLLPRHLPELEEVSLYGIPADYAAAMRKAWRPHVRHGVELDVRGARKPEWVAANTAKPLRDWDGSEHIPRAAYRKAVAQYKATRDAFLAEVTGGEHHGNIAEIGHAFGVAFNAMDSRSRFIETVEREDLFDALDFLADEAQTVAGRDLSAARAALIEGVDSSRDW
;
A
#
# COMPACT_ATOMS: atom_id res chain seq x y z
N MET A 1 -23.04 -16.70 7.41
CA MET A 1 -21.61 -17.09 7.51
C MET A 1 -21.25 -17.09 8.98
N LYS A 2 -20.66 -18.17 9.51
CA LYS A 2 -20.10 -18.13 10.87
C LYS A 2 -19.00 -17.06 10.88
N ARG A 3 -18.98 -16.19 11.90
CA ARG A 3 -18.04 -15.06 11.97
C ARG A 3 -16.56 -15.49 12.00
N ASP A 4 -16.31 -16.74 12.39
CA ASP A 4 -14.99 -17.28 12.70
C ASP A 4 -14.52 -18.31 11.65
N GLN A 5 -14.98 -18.19 10.40
CA GLN A 5 -14.58 -19.05 9.30
C GLN A 5 -14.20 -18.24 8.04
N PRO A 6 -13.23 -18.72 7.25
CA PRO A 6 -12.90 -18.16 5.94
C PRO A 6 -14.14 -17.99 5.04
N PRO A 7 -14.29 -16.85 4.33
CA PRO A 7 -15.44 -16.61 3.46
C PRO A 7 -15.57 -17.61 2.30
N ARG A 8 -14.44 -18.00 1.72
CA ARG A 8 -14.33 -19.13 0.80
C ARG A 8 -13.67 -20.28 1.59
N PRO A 9 -14.25 -21.50 1.61
CA PRO A 9 -13.73 -22.59 2.42
C PRO A 9 -12.26 -22.89 2.14
N VAL A 10 -11.48 -22.94 3.21
CA VAL A 10 -10.09 -23.42 3.26
C VAL A 10 -9.80 -23.94 4.67
N ALA A 11 -8.96 -24.96 4.79
CA ALA A 11 -8.59 -25.61 6.04
C ALA A 11 -7.07 -25.75 6.17
N VAL A 12 -6.60 -25.93 7.40
CA VAL A 12 -5.20 -26.28 7.67
C VAL A 12 -4.91 -27.64 7.03
N GLY A 13 -3.81 -27.71 6.28
CA GLY A 13 -3.40 -28.85 5.48
C GLY A 13 -3.83 -28.78 4.02
N ASP A 14 -4.78 -27.91 3.65
CA ASP A 14 -5.17 -27.73 2.25
C ASP A 14 -3.97 -27.30 1.41
N VAL A 15 -3.84 -27.93 0.24
CA VAL A 15 -2.89 -27.56 -0.79
C VAL A 15 -3.64 -26.85 -1.89
N VAL A 16 -3.20 -25.63 -2.20
CA VAL A 16 -3.78 -24.78 -3.22
C VAL A 16 -2.82 -24.63 -4.39
N ALA A 17 -3.36 -24.57 -5.60
CA ALA A 17 -2.60 -24.34 -6.82
C ALA A 17 -3.06 -23.06 -7.51
N VAL A 18 -2.11 -22.37 -8.17
CA VAL A 18 -2.35 -21.14 -8.93
C VAL A 18 -1.39 -21.08 -10.12
N TYR A 19 -1.82 -20.46 -11.22
CA TYR A 19 -0.94 -20.20 -12.35
C TYR A 19 0.00 -19.02 -12.04
N SER A 20 1.30 -19.22 -12.26
CA SER A 20 2.33 -18.21 -12.08
C SER A 20 2.75 -17.62 -13.42
N GLU A 21 2.50 -16.32 -13.61
CA GLU A 21 2.95 -15.61 -14.80
C GLU A 21 4.47 -15.47 -14.85
N ALA A 22 5.13 -15.44 -13.69
CA ALA A 22 6.59 -15.38 -13.56
C ALA A 22 7.27 -16.65 -14.09
N LEU A 23 6.66 -17.81 -13.86
CA LEU A 23 7.21 -19.11 -14.22
C LEU A 23 6.61 -19.67 -15.53
N GLY A 24 5.50 -19.10 -16.00
CA GLY A 24 4.73 -19.67 -17.11
C GLY A 24 4.15 -21.06 -16.79
N ALA A 25 4.00 -21.39 -15.50
CA ALA A 25 3.66 -22.71 -14.99
C ALA A 25 2.77 -22.59 -13.75
N TRP A 26 2.13 -23.69 -13.35
CA TRP A 26 1.40 -23.76 -12.10
C TRP A 26 2.35 -23.90 -10.93
N THR A 27 2.00 -23.29 -9.81
CA THR A 27 2.69 -23.45 -8.52
C THR A 27 1.71 -23.91 -7.45
N ALA A 28 2.24 -24.36 -6.31
CA ALA A 28 1.44 -24.85 -5.20
C ALA A 28 1.88 -24.23 -3.88
N SER A 29 0.94 -24.11 -2.95
CA SER A 29 1.15 -23.65 -1.58
C SER A 29 0.31 -24.47 -0.62
N GLN A 30 0.76 -24.61 0.62
CA GLN A 30 0.01 -25.28 1.68
C GLN A 30 -0.47 -24.26 2.71
N VAL A 31 -1.73 -24.37 3.13
CA VAL A 31 -2.23 -23.64 4.31
C VAL A 31 -1.79 -24.37 5.56
N THR A 32 -0.95 -23.74 6.36
CA THR A 32 -0.34 -24.34 7.57
C THR A 32 -1.04 -23.90 8.85
N GLY A 33 -1.79 -22.79 8.81
CA GLY A 33 -2.49 -22.25 9.97
C GLY A 33 -3.63 -21.30 9.59
N LEU A 34 -4.61 -21.17 10.48
CA LEU A 34 -5.71 -20.21 10.37
C LEU A 34 -5.85 -19.47 11.71
N ASP A 35 -5.87 -18.15 11.64
CA ASP A 35 -6.15 -17.28 12.78
C ASP A 35 -7.50 -16.57 12.55
N ALA A 36 -8.52 -16.97 13.31
CA ALA A 36 -9.85 -16.38 13.21
C ALA A 36 -9.95 -14.97 13.80
N ALA A 37 -9.09 -14.62 14.76
CA ALA A 37 -9.07 -13.30 15.38
C ALA A 37 -8.44 -12.28 14.44
N ALA A 38 -7.29 -12.61 13.85
CA ALA A 38 -6.61 -11.79 12.85
C ALA A 38 -7.24 -11.89 11.45
N LYS A 39 -8.07 -12.91 11.21
CA LYS A 39 -8.63 -13.25 9.89
C LYS A 39 -7.54 -13.53 8.86
N CYS A 40 -6.52 -14.26 9.29
CA CYS A 40 -5.35 -14.58 8.50
C CYS A 40 -5.22 -16.08 8.26
N ALA A 41 -4.61 -16.43 7.13
CA ALA A 41 -4.13 -17.78 6.83
C ALA A 41 -2.61 -17.74 6.73
N ALA A 42 -1.94 -18.66 7.43
CA ALA A 42 -0.52 -18.91 7.26
C ALA A 42 -0.34 -19.82 6.03
N VAL A 43 0.42 -19.34 5.05
CA VAL A 43 0.59 -19.98 3.74
C VAL A 43 2.07 -20.22 3.50
N LEU A 44 2.40 -21.48 3.23
CA LEU A 44 3.73 -21.95 2.89
C LEU A 44 3.80 -22.21 1.39
N GLU A 45 4.62 -21.47 0.65
CA GLU A 45 4.89 -21.80 -0.75
C GLU A 45 5.70 -23.09 -0.83
N LEU A 46 5.38 -23.93 -1.83
CA LEU A 46 6.09 -25.18 -2.08
C LEU A 46 7.14 -24.96 -3.16
N ASP A 47 8.26 -25.68 -3.06
CA ASP A 47 9.27 -25.75 -4.12
C ASP A 47 8.79 -26.67 -5.24
N TRP A 48 7.75 -26.22 -5.93
CA TRP A 48 7.11 -26.97 -7.00
C TRP A 48 6.57 -26.03 -8.07
N SER A 49 6.82 -26.39 -9.33
CA SER A 49 6.03 -25.88 -10.43
C SER A 49 5.89 -26.93 -11.54
N GLY A 50 4.81 -26.88 -12.29
CA GLY A 50 4.60 -27.78 -13.41
C GLY A 50 3.37 -27.46 -14.26
N PRO A 51 2.89 -28.44 -15.04
CA PRO A 51 1.56 -28.41 -15.64
C PRO A 51 0.46 -28.24 -14.58
N GLU A 52 -0.77 -27.94 -15.02
CA GLU A 52 -1.92 -27.81 -14.12
C GLU A 52 -2.15 -29.09 -13.30
N PRO A 53 -2.04 -29.04 -11.96
CA PRO A 53 -2.27 -30.21 -11.13
C PRO A 53 -3.77 -30.38 -10.88
N ALA A 54 -4.28 -31.60 -11.05
CA ALA A 54 -5.66 -31.95 -10.71
C ALA A 54 -5.79 -32.39 -9.23
N ALA A 55 -4.72 -32.96 -8.67
CA ALA A 55 -4.67 -33.42 -7.29
C ALA A 55 -3.28 -33.24 -6.67
N VAL A 56 -3.19 -33.30 -5.34
CA VAL A 56 -1.91 -33.31 -4.60
C VAL A 56 -0.93 -34.39 -5.10
N ALA A 57 -1.44 -35.54 -5.53
CA ALA A 57 -0.60 -36.63 -6.04
C ALA A 57 0.20 -36.25 -7.30
N ASP A 58 -0.29 -35.27 -8.08
CA ASP A 58 0.39 -34.78 -9.29
C ASP A 58 1.64 -33.95 -8.96
N LEU A 59 1.78 -33.50 -7.71
CA LEU A 59 2.91 -32.70 -7.28
C LEU A 59 4.18 -33.54 -7.01
N GLY A 60 4.03 -34.86 -6.81
CA GLY A 60 5.12 -35.75 -6.42
C GLY A 60 5.64 -35.45 -5.00
N ASP A 61 6.96 -35.59 -4.81
CA ASP A 61 7.62 -35.31 -3.53
C ASP A 61 7.78 -33.79 -3.33
N VAL A 62 6.77 -33.16 -2.73
CA VAL A 62 6.78 -31.72 -2.44
C VAL A 62 7.64 -31.38 -1.23
N GLN A 63 8.38 -30.27 -1.34
CA GLN A 63 9.18 -29.70 -0.26
C GLN A 63 8.76 -28.25 0.00
N PRO A 64 8.91 -27.74 1.23
CA PRO A 64 8.77 -26.31 1.52
C PRO A 64 9.76 -25.47 0.70
N LEU A 65 9.31 -24.36 0.12
CA LEU A 65 10.21 -23.42 -0.57
C LEU A 65 11.17 -22.76 0.44
N ARG A 66 12.47 -22.95 0.23
CA ARG A 66 13.54 -22.31 0.98
C ARG A 66 14.16 -21.19 0.16
N LEU A 67 14.23 -20.01 0.74
CA LEU A 67 14.79 -18.82 0.12
C LEU A 67 16.27 -18.68 0.50
N THR A 68 17.13 -18.67 -0.50
CA THR A 68 18.57 -18.42 -0.39
C THR A 68 19.04 -17.29 -1.32
N HIS A 69 18.11 -16.68 -2.06
CA HIS A 69 18.43 -15.54 -2.93
C HIS A 69 18.70 -14.27 -2.12
N HIS A 70 19.56 -13.39 -2.62
CA HIS A 70 19.86 -12.08 -2.00
C HIS A 70 20.30 -12.22 -0.53
N ASN A 71 19.63 -11.53 0.41
CA ASN A 71 19.94 -11.56 1.85
C ASN A 71 19.22 -12.69 2.60
N TRP A 72 18.53 -13.61 1.91
CA TRP A 72 17.86 -14.73 2.56
C TRP A 72 18.85 -15.84 2.93
N SER A 73 18.76 -16.35 4.16
CA SER A 73 19.68 -17.32 4.73
C SER A 73 19.06 -18.72 4.91
N GLY A 74 18.24 -19.17 3.95
CA GLY A 74 17.55 -20.47 3.99
C GLY A 74 16.19 -20.45 4.73
N LYS A 75 15.62 -19.26 4.95
CA LYS A 75 14.29 -19.11 5.57
C LYS A 75 13.21 -19.62 4.60
N LEU A 76 12.14 -20.16 5.17
CA LEU A 76 10.99 -20.63 4.40
C LEU A 76 10.20 -19.46 3.83
N SER A 77 9.68 -19.61 2.61
CA SER A 77 8.63 -18.72 2.09
C SER A 77 7.30 -19.06 2.77
N HIS A 78 7.16 -18.57 4.00
CA HIS A 78 6.02 -18.80 4.88
C HIS A 78 5.48 -17.46 5.37
N CYS A 79 4.25 -17.12 5.01
CA CYS A 79 3.69 -15.77 5.21
C CYS A 79 2.22 -15.84 5.63
N ASN A 80 1.78 -14.89 6.46
CA ASN A 80 0.38 -14.70 6.78
C ASN A 80 -0.27 -13.76 5.74
N HIS A 81 -1.41 -14.18 5.22
CA HIS A 81 -2.25 -13.40 4.29
C HIS A 81 -3.67 -13.30 4.80
N GLY A 82 -4.50 -12.43 4.20
CA GLY A 82 -5.94 -12.47 4.44
C GLY A 82 -6.49 -13.88 4.17
N TRP A 83 -7.32 -14.40 5.07
CA TRP A 83 -7.85 -15.78 4.98
C TRP A 83 -8.88 -15.99 3.85
N VAL A 84 -9.05 -15.01 2.95
CA VAL A 84 -9.92 -15.14 1.78
C VAL A 84 -9.11 -15.84 0.69
N LEU A 85 -9.43 -17.09 0.39
CA LEU A 85 -8.79 -17.81 -0.72
C LEU A 85 -9.14 -17.13 -2.07
N PRO A 86 -8.18 -16.52 -2.79
CA PRO A 86 -8.47 -15.76 -4.01
C PRO A 86 -9.04 -16.67 -5.11
N ARG A 87 -9.96 -16.18 -5.94
CA ARG A 87 -10.68 -17.01 -6.94
C ARG A 87 -9.75 -17.75 -7.91
N SER A 88 -8.58 -17.21 -8.21
CA SER A 88 -7.56 -17.81 -9.07
C SER A 88 -6.88 -19.04 -8.45
N PHE A 89 -7.01 -19.23 -7.13
CA PHE A 89 -6.51 -20.40 -6.43
C PHE A 89 -7.54 -21.51 -6.36
N THR A 90 -7.08 -22.74 -6.55
CA THR A 90 -7.89 -23.96 -6.46
C THR A 90 -7.32 -24.88 -5.40
N VAL A 91 -8.16 -25.39 -4.49
CA VAL A 91 -7.78 -26.45 -3.56
C VAL A 91 -7.70 -27.76 -4.34
N ILE A 92 -6.53 -28.39 -4.36
CA ILE A 92 -6.26 -29.64 -5.10
C ILE A 92 -6.17 -30.87 -4.17
N GLY A 93 -6.38 -30.69 -2.87
CA GLY A 93 -6.38 -31.74 -1.86
C GLY A 93 -5.75 -31.25 -0.56
N SER A 94 -5.32 -32.18 0.28
CA SER A 94 -4.69 -31.87 1.55
C SER A 94 -3.49 -32.78 1.83
N LEU A 95 -2.56 -32.24 2.62
CA LEU A 95 -1.42 -32.93 3.20
C LEU A 95 -1.33 -32.59 4.69
N PRO A 96 -0.73 -33.45 5.54
CA PRO A 96 -0.27 -33.02 6.85
C PRO A 96 0.58 -31.73 6.70
N PRO A 97 0.40 -30.72 7.56
CA PRO A 97 1.22 -29.51 7.51
C PRO A 97 2.72 -29.85 7.51
N LEU A 98 3.44 -29.40 6.48
CA LEU A 98 4.88 -29.61 6.36
C LEU A 98 5.67 -28.79 7.39
N VAL A 99 5.04 -27.77 7.94
CA VAL A 99 5.56 -26.85 8.95
C VAL A 99 4.45 -26.64 9.98
N THR A 100 4.81 -26.62 11.26
CA THR A 100 3.86 -26.41 12.37
C THR A 100 4.13 -25.14 13.15
N GLU A 101 5.33 -24.58 12.99
CA GLU A 101 5.74 -23.31 13.53
C GLU A 101 4.94 -22.17 12.88
N PRO A 102 4.52 -21.16 13.66
CA PRO A 102 3.80 -20.02 13.11
C PRO A 102 4.69 -19.19 12.17
N SER A 103 4.08 -18.53 11.19
CA SER A 103 4.74 -17.46 10.45
C SER A 103 4.69 -16.15 11.24
N TYR A 104 5.80 -15.42 11.22
CA TYR A 104 5.89 -14.04 11.72
C TYR A 104 6.01 -13.01 10.59
N SER A 105 5.84 -13.44 9.34
CA SER A 105 5.81 -12.57 8.16
C SER A 105 4.36 -12.29 7.77
N TYR A 106 4.09 -11.12 7.21
CA TYR A 106 2.76 -10.73 6.72
C TYR A 106 2.89 -10.18 5.30
N GLY A 107 1.94 -10.53 4.43
CA GLY A 107 1.91 -10.09 3.04
C GLY A 107 0.51 -9.64 2.65
N SER A 108 0.44 -8.59 1.84
CA SER A 108 -0.82 -7.99 1.42
C SER A 108 -1.66 -8.87 0.49
N ALA A 109 -1.05 -9.85 -0.18
CA ALA A 109 -1.68 -10.75 -1.14
C ALA A 109 -1.04 -12.14 -1.10
N TRP A 110 -1.80 -13.16 -1.48
CA TRP A 110 -1.30 -14.53 -1.61
C TRP A 110 -0.22 -14.60 -2.70
N GLY A 111 0.92 -15.22 -2.38
CA GLY A 111 2.03 -15.43 -3.33
C GLY A 111 1.64 -16.32 -4.51
N ARG A 112 2.16 -16.02 -5.70
CA ARG A 112 1.89 -16.76 -6.94
C ARG A 112 3.18 -17.22 -7.60
N GLY A 113 4.13 -17.67 -6.79
CA GLY A 113 5.40 -18.19 -7.26
C GLY A 113 6.42 -17.12 -7.65
N GLU A 114 6.22 -15.84 -7.32
CA GLU A 114 7.24 -14.81 -7.54
C GLU A 114 8.52 -15.11 -6.73
N GLN A 115 8.39 -15.62 -5.50
CA GLN A 115 9.54 -16.06 -4.70
C GLN A 115 10.21 -17.28 -5.31
N LEU A 116 9.42 -18.25 -5.80
CA LEU A 116 9.96 -19.43 -6.50
C LEU A 116 10.69 -19.04 -7.80
N ALA A 117 10.17 -18.08 -8.56
CA ALA A 117 10.83 -17.56 -9.76
C ALA A 117 12.18 -16.91 -9.45
N ARG A 118 12.24 -16.07 -8.41
CA ARG A 118 13.50 -15.47 -7.93
C ARG A 118 14.48 -16.52 -7.45
N GLN A 119 14.00 -17.52 -6.71
CA GLN A 119 14.84 -18.61 -6.21
C GLN A 119 15.45 -19.42 -7.37
N ARG A 120 14.64 -19.79 -8.37
CA ARG A 120 15.15 -20.51 -9.56
C ARG A 120 16.12 -19.70 -10.40
N HIS A 121 15.87 -18.40 -10.56
CA HIS A 121 16.79 -17.50 -11.22
C HIS A 121 18.15 -17.48 -10.48
N TRP A 122 18.12 -17.36 -9.16
CA TRP A 122 19.30 -17.40 -8.30
C TRP A 122 20.06 -18.73 -8.36
N ASP A 123 19.36 -19.85 -8.35
CA ASP A 123 19.94 -21.20 -8.45
C ASP A 123 20.55 -21.46 -9.83
N GLY A 124 20.07 -20.76 -10.87
CA GLY A 124 20.66 -20.73 -12.21
C GLY A 124 22.03 -20.02 -12.29
N GLY A 125 22.46 -19.36 -11.20
CA GLY A 125 23.74 -18.67 -11.10
C GLY A 125 23.71 -17.20 -11.50
N ASP A 126 22.56 -16.69 -11.95
CA ASP A 126 22.37 -15.26 -12.21
C ASP A 126 22.12 -14.53 -10.89
N ARG A 127 22.90 -13.48 -10.66
CA ARG A 127 22.89 -12.68 -9.44
C ARG A 127 22.39 -11.26 -9.70
N GLU A 128 21.98 -10.97 -10.93
CA GLU A 128 21.22 -9.75 -11.23
C GLU A 128 19.83 -9.83 -10.60
N ASP A 129 19.23 -8.66 -10.38
CA ASP A 129 17.87 -8.61 -9.87
C ASP A 129 16.91 -9.14 -10.94
N TRP A 130 16.17 -10.20 -10.62
CA TRP A 130 15.14 -10.69 -11.51
C TRP A 130 14.06 -9.60 -11.71
N HIS A 131 13.94 -9.13 -12.94
CA HIS A 131 12.91 -8.19 -13.38
C HIS A 131 11.82 -8.92 -14.15
N ALA A 132 10.57 -8.76 -13.72
CA ALA A 132 9.42 -9.26 -14.46
C ALA A 132 9.23 -8.42 -15.73
N PRO A 133 9.41 -8.98 -16.94
CA PRO A 133 9.32 -8.20 -18.19
C PRO A 133 7.89 -7.70 -18.48
N TYR A 134 6.90 -8.26 -17.79
CA TYR A 134 5.50 -7.87 -17.85
C TYR A 134 5.11 -6.83 -16.79
N ALA A 135 6.05 -6.33 -16.00
CA ALA A 135 5.81 -5.37 -14.92
C ALA A 135 6.53 -4.04 -15.18
N LEU A 136 5.80 -2.94 -15.02
CA LEU A 136 6.35 -1.59 -15.11
C LEU A 136 5.99 -0.75 -13.88
N THR A 137 6.91 0.14 -13.52
CA THR A 137 6.70 1.17 -12.51
C THR A 137 6.98 2.53 -13.13
N TYR A 138 6.03 3.46 -12.99
CA TYR A 138 6.14 4.83 -13.46
C TYR A 138 5.93 5.82 -12.32
N THR A 139 6.59 6.98 -12.41
CA THR A 139 6.07 8.19 -11.78
C THR A 139 4.94 8.76 -12.64
N ALA A 140 4.08 9.60 -12.07
CA ALA A 140 3.00 10.24 -12.83
C ALA A 140 3.52 11.07 -14.02
N ASP A 141 4.65 11.75 -13.85
CA ASP A 141 5.26 12.58 -14.90
C ASP A 141 5.82 11.71 -16.04
N ASP A 142 6.48 10.60 -15.71
CA ASP A 142 6.98 9.65 -16.73
C ASP A 142 5.83 9.04 -17.54
N LEU A 143 4.73 8.70 -16.86
CA LEU A 143 3.55 8.15 -17.51
C LEU A 143 2.89 9.16 -18.45
N ALA A 144 2.83 10.44 -18.05
CA ALA A 144 2.30 11.51 -18.90
C ALA A 144 3.16 11.74 -20.15
N ALA A 145 4.49 11.64 -20.02
CA ALA A 145 5.42 11.72 -21.14
C ALA A 145 5.24 10.54 -22.11
N GLU A 146 5.05 9.33 -21.60
CA GLU A 146 4.74 8.14 -22.42
C GLU A 146 3.40 8.25 -23.14
N HIS A 147 2.36 8.74 -22.45
CA HIS A 147 1.04 8.95 -23.04
C HIS A 147 1.08 9.93 -24.21
N THR A 148 1.87 11.01 -24.08
CA THR A 148 2.08 12.00 -25.14
C THR A 148 2.70 11.39 -26.40
N ARG A 149 3.48 10.31 -26.27
CA ARG A 149 4.08 9.58 -27.39
C ARG A 149 3.11 8.62 -28.07
N GLY A 150 1.91 8.43 -27.51
CA GLY A 150 0.88 7.53 -28.06
C GLY A 150 1.28 6.05 -28.06
N VAL A 151 2.19 5.65 -27.16
CA VAL A 151 2.72 4.28 -27.12
C VAL A 151 1.73 3.36 -26.43
N VAL A 152 1.28 2.32 -27.13
CA VAL A 152 0.54 1.20 -26.54
C VAL A 152 1.53 0.15 -26.06
N ARG A 153 1.47 -0.19 -24.78
CA ARG A 153 2.35 -1.16 -24.11
C ARG A 153 1.62 -2.50 -23.93
N ALA A 154 1.30 -3.14 -25.05
CA ALA A 154 0.71 -4.48 -25.04
C ALA A 154 1.65 -5.48 -24.34
N GLY A 155 1.07 -6.45 -23.62
CA GLY A 155 1.80 -7.46 -22.84
C GLY A 155 2.31 -7.01 -21.47
N VAL A 156 2.18 -5.72 -21.12
CA VAL A 156 2.38 -5.27 -19.74
C VAL A 156 1.15 -5.66 -18.93
N LYS A 157 1.39 -6.47 -17.91
CA LYS A 157 0.34 -7.02 -17.05
C LYS A 157 0.28 -6.36 -15.69
N HIS A 158 1.42 -5.93 -15.17
CA HIS A 158 1.50 -5.28 -13.87
C HIS A 158 1.95 -3.83 -14.05
N LEU A 159 1.15 -2.89 -13.54
CA LEU A 159 1.48 -1.48 -13.59
C LEU A 159 1.41 -0.89 -12.19
N THR A 160 2.51 -0.27 -11.75
CA THR A 160 2.53 0.60 -10.57
C THR A 160 2.78 2.03 -11.02
N VAL A 161 1.93 2.96 -10.57
CA VAL A 161 2.09 4.39 -10.83
C VAL A 161 2.13 5.12 -9.48
N ARG A 162 3.19 5.90 -9.27
CA ARG A 162 3.45 6.62 -8.02
C ARG A 162 3.46 8.13 -8.23
N GLY A 163 3.22 8.87 -7.14
CA GLY A 163 3.29 10.33 -7.15
C GLY A 163 2.22 10.98 -8.03
N ILE A 164 1.05 10.35 -8.16
CA ILE A 164 -0.05 10.89 -8.98
C ILE A 164 -0.60 12.16 -8.32
N THR A 165 -0.48 13.27 -9.04
CA THR A 165 -1.21 14.52 -8.78
C THR A 165 -2.49 14.57 -9.60
N ARG A 166 -2.43 14.18 -10.87
CA ARG A 166 -3.58 14.00 -11.77
C ARG A 166 -3.30 12.89 -12.78
N LEU A 167 -4.28 12.02 -13.02
CA LEU A 167 -4.18 10.93 -14.00
C LEU A 167 -5.52 10.68 -14.69
N ASP A 168 -5.51 10.61 -16.02
CA ASP A 168 -6.68 10.20 -16.80
C ASP A 168 -6.71 8.69 -17.01
N CYS A 169 -7.75 8.04 -16.48
CA CYS A 169 -7.89 6.60 -16.55
C CYS A 169 -8.27 6.12 -17.96
N THR A 170 -8.87 6.96 -18.81
CA THR A 170 -9.12 6.59 -20.22
C THR A 170 -7.80 6.40 -20.96
N GLY A 171 -6.89 7.37 -20.84
CA GLY A 171 -5.54 7.28 -21.40
C GLY A 171 -4.73 6.11 -20.85
N LEU A 172 -4.84 5.82 -19.55
CA LEU A 172 -4.18 4.67 -18.93
C LEU A 172 -4.64 3.35 -19.53
N VAL A 173 -5.95 3.13 -19.64
CA VAL A 173 -6.50 1.88 -20.18
C VAL A 173 -6.14 1.71 -21.65
N ALA A 174 -6.15 2.80 -22.43
CA ALA A 174 -5.73 2.76 -23.83
C ALA A 174 -4.24 2.38 -24.00
N ALA A 175 -3.37 2.85 -23.09
CA ALA A 175 -1.95 2.56 -23.14
C ALA A 175 -1.61 1.15 -22.62
N PHE A 176 -2.37 0.62 -21.65
CA PHE A 176 -2.12 -0.65 -20.99
C PHE A 176 -3.38 -1.54 -20.98
N PRO A 177 -3.75 -2.14 -22.11
CA PRO A 177 -5.01 -2.90 -22.22
C PRO A 177 -4.97 -4.29 -21.54
N ASP A 178 -3.79 -4.87 -21.34
CA ASP A 178 -3.60 -6.26 -20.87
C ASP A 178 -3.34 -6.37 -19.36
N LEU A 179 -3.73 -5.35 -18.57
CA LEU A 179 -3.43 -5.31 -17.15
C LEU A 179 -4.18 -6.39 -16.36
N THR A 180 -3.42 -7.17 -15.60
CA THR A 180 -3.92 -8.09 -14.56
C THR A 180 -3.74 -7.50 -13.17
N ARG A 181 -2.78 -6.57 -12.98
CA ARG A 181 -2.56 -5.87 -11.69
C ARG A 181 -2.30 -4.39 -11.89
N LEU A 182 -3.01 -3.57 -11.14
CA LEU A 182 -2.88 -2.12 -11.19
C LEU A 182 -2.74 -1.55 -9.77
N SER A 183 -1.66 -0.79 -9.54
CA SER A 183 -1.44 -0.04 -8.32
C SER A 183 -1.26 1.43 -8.64
N LEU A 184 -2.13 2.28 -8.08
CA LEU A 184 -2.13 3.72 -8.27
C LEU A 184 -1.95 4.39 -6.91
N SER A 185 -0.94 5.23 -6.77
CA SER A 185 -0.67 5.97 -5.54
C SER A 185 -0.40 7.44 -5.82
N GLY A 186 -1.02 8.29 -5.03
CA GLY A 186 -0.81 9.73 -5.06
C GLY A 186 -0.70 10.29 -3.65
N ASN A 187 -0.85 11.60 -3.55
CA ASN A 187 -0.97 12.28 -2.27
C ASN A 187 -2.07 13.33 -2.36
N LEU A 188 -3.32 12.93 -2.11
CA LEU A 188 -4.54 13.65 -2.53
C LEU A 188 -4.58 13.91 -4.04
N GLY A 189 -4.08 12.97 -4.85
CA GLY A 189 -4.11 13.08 -6.30
C GLY A 189 -5.53 12.95 -6.87
N THR A 190 -5.72 13.29 -8.13
CA THR A 190 -7.01 13.21 -8.82
C THR A 190 -6.98 12.21 -9.96
N LEU A 191 -7.86 11.21 -9.91
CA LEU A 191 -8.20 10.38 -11.07
C LEU A 191 -9.34 11.02 -11.84
N THR A 192 -9.19 11.18 -13.15
CA THR A 192 -10.28 11.58 -14.04
C THR A 192 -10.73 10.39 -14.88
N SER A 193 -12.02 10.35 -15.22
CA SER A 193 -12.61 9.26 -16.01
C SER A 193 -12.42 7.89 -15.35
N ALA A 194 -12.43 7.79 -14.01
CA ALA A 194 -12.05 6.57 -13.30
C ALA A 194 -12.93 5.36 -13.63
N GLY A 195 -14.19 5.57 -14.00
CA GLY A 195 -15.06 4.54 -14.53
C GLY A 195 -14.49 3.81 -15.76
N ALA A 196 -13.54 4.40 -16.49
CA ALA A 196 -12.85 3.77 -17.61
C ALA A 196 -12.09 2.49 -17.22
N LEU A 197 -11.68 2.34 -15.96
CA LEU A 197 -11.04 1.12 -15.46
C LEU A 197 -11.95 -0.12 -15.57
N ASN A 198 -13.27 0.04 -15.72
CA ASN A 198 -14.17 -1.08 -16.06
C ASN A 198 -13.85 -1.75 -17.41
N HIS A 199 -13.02 -1.15 -18.27
CA HIS A 199 -12.61 -1.73 -19.55
C HIS A 199 -11.33 -2.58 -19.47
N LEU A 200 -10.93 -3.00 -18.26
CA LEU A 200 -9.82 -3.93 -18.03
C LEU A 200 -10.35 -5.31 -17.59
N PRO A 201 -10.93 -6.12 -18.49
CA PRO A 201 -11.64 -7.35 -18.11
C PRO A 201 -10.73 -8.41 -17.48
N GLN A 202 -9.42 -8.33 -17.70
CA GLN A 202 -8.42 -9.24 -17.15
C GLN A 202 -7.87 -8.80 -15.79
N LEU A 203 -8.31 -7.66 -15.25
CA LEU A 203 -7.79 -7.12 -14.00
C LEU A 203 -8.16 -8.03 -12.83
N GLN A 204 -7.13 -8.55 -12.14
CA GLN A 204 -7.22 -9.43 -10.98
C GLN A 204 -6.99 -8.67 -9.67
N ALA A 205 -6.07 -7.69 -9.66
CA ALA A 205 -5.78 -6.89 -8.47
C ALA A 205 -5.79 -5.39 -8.76
N LEU A 206 -6.44 -4.64 -7.87
CA LEU A 206 -6.47 -3.18 -7.89
C LEU A 206 -6.10 -2.62 -6.52
N ALA A 207 -5.07 -1.78 -6.50
CA ALA A 207 -4.72 -0.94 -5.37
C ALA A 207 -4.85 0.55 -5.75
N ILE A 208 -5.57 1.32 -4.95
CA ILE A 208 -5.69 2.78 -5.08
C ILE A 208 -5.45 3.42 -3.71
N THR A 209 -4.42 4.26 -3.62
CA THR A 209 -3.99 4.90 -2.37
C THR A 209 -3.92 6.41 -2.52
N GLU A 210 -4.63 7.15 -1.67
CA GLU A 210 -4.59 8.61 -1.57
C GLU A 210 -4.96 9.32 -2.89
N LEU A 211 -6.03 8.84 -3.54
CA LEU A 211 -6.53 9.33 -4.82
C LEU A 211 -8.03 9.61 -4.79
N PHE A 212 -8.41 10.73 -5.42
CA PHE A 212 -9.73 11.35 -5.41
C PHE A 212 -10.20 11.65 -6.84
N GLY A 213 -11.26 12.44 -7.02
CA GLY A 213 -11.84 12.75 -8.33
C GLY A 213 -12.86 11.74 -8.85
N MET A 214 -13.03 10.63 -8.12
CA MET A 214 -14.02 9.59 -8.38
C MET A 214 -15.28 9.82 -7.56
N ASP A 215 -16.43 9.42 -8.08
CA ASP A 215 -17.69 9.39 -7.33
C ASP A 215 -18.39 8.02 -7.44
N ALA A 216 -19.60 7.90 -6.88
CA ALA A 216 -20.34 6.64 -6.93
C ALA A 216 -20.64 6.13 -8.37
N SER A 217 -20.65 6.99 -9.39
CA SER A 217 -20.88 6.62 -10.79
C SER A 217 -19.67 5.96 -11.45
N ASP A 218 -18.46 6.22 -10.95
CA ASP A 218 -17.22 5.59 -11.38
C ASP A 218 -17.02 4.16 -10.81
N CYS A 219 -17.96 3.69 -9.98
CA CYS A 219 -17.89 2.39 -9.31
C CYS A 219 -17.52 1.28 -10.30
N LEU A 220 -16.49 0.50 -9.94
CA LEU A 220 -16.12 -0.68 -10.71
C LEU A 220 -17.11 -1.80 -10.43
N LEU A 221 -17.56 -2.48 -11.48
CA LEU A 221 -18.66 -3.43 -11.39
C LEU A 221 -18.17 -4.86 -11.66
N PRO A 222 -18.59 -5.85 -10.85
CA PRO A 222 -18.19 -7.25 -11.03
C PRO A 222 -18.47 -7.83 -12.43
N ARG A 223 -19.50 -7.34 -13.13
CA ARG A 223 -19.83 -7.76 -14.50
C ARG A 223 -18.83 -7.29 -15.56
N HIS A 224 -18.05 -6.25 -15.27
CA HIS A 224 -17.07 -5.67 -16.17
C HIS A 224 -15.65 -6.14 -15.83
N LEU A 225 -15.43 -6.52 -14.57
CA LEU A 225 -14.17 -7.04 -14.06
C LEU A 225 -14.36 -8.47 -13.51
N PRO A 226 -14.62 -9.46 -14.37
CA PRO A 226 -14.92 -10.83 -13.94
C PRO A 226 -13.74 -11.54 -13.30
N GLU A 227 -12.51 -11.07 -13.48
CA GLU A 227 -11.30 -11.67 -12.88
C GLU A 227 -10.87 -11.01 -11.57
N LEU A 228 -11.48 -9.88 -11.19
CA LEU A 228 -11.02 -9.09 -10.03
C LEU A 228 -11.27 -9.84 -8.72
N GLU A 229 -10.20 -10.00 -7.97
CA GLU A 229 -10.14 -10.80 -6.76
C GLU A 229 -9.45 -10.12 -5.59
N GLU A 230 -8.70 -9.06 -5.85
CA GLU A 230 -8.06 -8.25 -4.82
C GLU A 230 -8.38 -6.77 -5.04
N VAL A 231 -9.00 -6.15 -4.04
CA VAL A 231 -9.37 -4.73 -4.06
C VAL A 231 -8.89 -4.08 -2.78
N SER A 232 -7.87 -3.24 -2.89
CA SER A 232 -7.31 -2.46 -1.78
C SER A 232 -7.46 -0.96 -2.05
N LEU A 233 -8.34 -0.30 -1.30
CA LEU A 233 -8.63 1.12 -1.46
C LEU A 233 -8.36 1.85 -0.13
N TYR A 234 -7.42 2.79 -0.15
CA TYR A 234 -7.07 3.60 1.01
C TYR A 234 -7.10 5.08 0.65
N GLY A 235 -7.70 5.91 1.51
CA GLY A 235 -7.69 7.36 1.28
C GLY A 235 -8.43 7.78 0.00
N ILE A 236 -9.68 7.31 -0.16
CA ILE A 236 -10.52 7.55 -1.35
C ILE A 236 -11.82 8.29 -1.00
N PRO A 237 -12.57 8.85 -1.99
CA PRO A 237 -13.88 9.47 -1.77
C PRO A 237 -14.88 8.54 -1.08
N ALA A 238 -15.62 9.06 -0.11
CA ALA A 238 -16.51 8.28 0.75
C ALA A 238 -17.69 7.65 0.01
N ASP A 239 -18.19 8.32 -1.02
CA ASP A 239 -19.27 7.84 -1.89
C ASP A 239 -18.79 6.72 -2.83
N TYR A 240 -17.63 6.89 -3.47
CA TYR A 240 -16.97 5.83 -4.24
C TYR A 240 -16.68 4.60 -3.36
N ALA A 241 -16.14 4.82 -2.15
CA ALA A 241 -15.90 3.76 -1.18
C ALA A 241 -17.18 3.00 -0.80
N ALA A 242 -18.30 3.71 -0.64
CA ALA A 242 -19.60 3.11 -0.34
C ALA A 242 -20.12 2.29 -1.54
N ALA A 243 -19.97 2.81 -2.76
CA ALA A 243 -20.37 2.12 -3.99
C ALA A 243 -19.56 0.84 -4.20
N MET A 244 -18.22 0.90 -4.10
CA MET A 244 -17.33 -0.27 -4.19
C MET A 244 -17.67 -1.32 -3.15
N ARG A 245 -17.86 -0.91 -1.88
CA ARG A 245 -18.28 -1.81 -0.81
C ARG A 245 -19.63 -2.49 -1.07
N LYS A 246 -20.58 -1.81 -1.71
CA LYS A 246 -21.89 -2.37 -2.06
C LYS A 246 -21.77 -3.37 -3.21
N ALA A 247 -20.97 -3.05 -4.23
CA ALA A 247 -20.78 -3.88 -5.42
C ALA A 247 -20.00 -5.16 -5.11
N TRP A 248 -18.90 -5.09 -4.34
CA TRP A 248 -17.94 -6.18 -4.22
C TRP A 248 -18.10 -7.06 -2.98
N ARG A 249 -18.74 -6.58 -1.90
CA ARG A 249 -18.94 -7.38 -0.68
C ARG A 249 -19.68 -8.71 -0.91
N PRO A 250 -20.69 -8.81 -1.79
CA PRO A 250 -21.30 -10.11 -2.12
C PRO A 250 -20.34 -11.11 -2.76
N HIS A 251 -19.22 -10.66 -3.33
CA HIS A 251 -18.22 -11.48 -3.99
C HIS A 251 -17.10 -11.95 -3.05
N VAL A 252 -17.04 -11.46 -1.81
CA VAL A 252 -16.04 -11.92 -0.81
C VAL A 252 -16.16 -13.42 -0.55
N ARG A 253 -17.38 -13.96 -0.49
CA ARG A 253 -17.63 -15.42 -0.37
C ARG A 253 -17.18 -16.23 -1.60
N HIS A 254 -16.86 -15.55 -2.69
CA HIS A 254 -16.41 -16.12 -3.96
C HIS A 254 -14.91 -15.85 -4.21
N GLY A 255 -14.16 -15.50 -3.16
CA GLY A 255 -12.71 -15.29 -3.26
C GLY A 255 -12.31 -13.88 -3.70
N VAL A 256 -13.07 -12.86 -3.31
CA VAL A 256 -12.62 -11.45 -3.40
C VAL A 256 -12.13 -10.98 -2.04
N GLU A 257 -10.86 -10.61 -1.97
CA GLU A 257 -10.32 -9.83 -0.87
C GLU A 257 -10.68 -8.36 -1.08
N LEU A 258 -11.42 -7.79 -0.12
CA LEU A 258 -11.92 -6.42 -0.18
C LEU A 258 -11.47 -5.66 1.07
N ASP A 259 -10.47 -4.80 0.89
CA ASP A 259 -10.00 -3.85 1.88
C ASP A 259 -10.33 -2.42 1.44
N VAL A 260 -11.14 -1.72 2.23
CA VAL A 260 -11.52 -0.33 1.95
C VAL A 260 -11.43 0.45 3.25
N ARG A 261 -10.39 1.27 3.38
CA ARG A 261 -10.02 2.05 4.57
C ARG A 261 -9.85 3.53 4.22
N GLY A 262 -9.74 4.37 5.24
CA GLY A 262 -9.40 5.79 5.06
C GLY A 262 -10.39 6.62 4.24
N ALA A 263 -11.63 6.17 4.02
CA ALA A 263 -12.59 6.89 3.17
C ALA A 263 -12.88 8.32 3.68
N ARG A 264 -12.80 9.33 2.81
CA ARG A 264 -12.94 10.76 3.16
C ARG A 264 -14.07 11.45 2.42
N LYS A 265 -14.72 12.41 3.08
CA LYS A 265 -15.71 13.27 2.45
C LYS A 265 -15.03 14.46 1.75
N PRO A 266 -15.67 15.07 0.73
CA PRO A 266 -15.11 16.23 0.04
C PRO A 266 -14.74 17.38 0.98
N GLU A 267 -15.52 17.62 2.05
CA GLU A 267 -15.23 18.69 3.01
C GLU A 267 -13.95 18.41 3.81
N TRP A 268 -13.67 17.13 4.11
CA TRP A 268 -12.41 16.74 4.76
C TRP A 268 -11.24 16.98 3.81
N VAL A 269 -11.36 16.60 2.54
CA VAL A 269 -10.28 16.81 1.56
C VAL A 269 -9.96 18.30 1.45
N ALA A 270 -10.98 19.12 1.18
CA ALA A 270 -10.82 20.58 1.06
C ALA A 270 -10.23 21.22 2.33
N ALA A 271 -10.59 20.73 3.51
CA ALA A 271 -10.09 21.24 4.78
C ALA A 271 -8.67 20.76 5.15
N ASN A 272 -8.12 19.73 4.48
CA ASN A 272 -6.85 19.12 4.84
C ASN A 272 -5.81 19.11 3.71
N THR A 273 -6.14 19.51 2.47
CA THR A 273 -5.18 19.52 1.34
C THR A 273 -3.85 20.21 1.64
N ALA A 274 -3.90 21.32 2.36
CA ALA A 274 -2.71 22.13 2.71
C ALA A 274 -2.26 21.96 4.16
N LYS A 275 -2.69 20.90 4.86
CA LYS A 275 -2.35 20.69 6.27
C LYS A 275 -1.26 19.62 6.40
N PRO A 276 -0.10 19.96 6.98
CA PRO A 276 0.90 18.95 7.34
C PRO A 276 0.36 17.91 8.32
N LEU A 277 1.01 16.73 8.33
CA LEU A 277 0.67 15.57 9.18
C LEU A 277 -0.72 14.97 8.94
N ARG A 278 -1.43 15.36 7.87
CA ARG A 278 -2.78 14.82 7.57
C ARG A 278 -2.79 13.30 7.37
N ASP A 279 -1.68 12.74 6.90
CA ASP A 279 -1.53 11.31 6.59
C ASP A 279 -1.49 10.44 7.85
N TRP A 280 -1.28 11.08 9.00
CA TRP A 280 -1.35 10.43 10.30
C TRP A 280 -2.80 10.14 10.73
N ASP A 281 -3.82 10.75 10.10
CA ASP A 281 -5.23 10.52 10.43
C ASP A 281 -5.69 9.11 10.04
N GLY A 282 -5.73 8.21 11.02
CA GLY A 282 -6.18 6.83 10.79
C GLY A 282 -5.08 5.90 10.26
N SER A 283 -3.81 6.31 10.37
CA SER A 283 -2.68 5.38 10.32
C SER A 283 -2.84 4.31 11.40
N GLU A 284 -2.46 3.07 11.08
CA GLU A 284 -2.54 1.93 11.99
C GLU A 284 -1.47 2.01 13.09
N HIS A 285 -0.31 2.59 12.77
CA HIS A 285 0.82 2.74 13.68
C HIS A 285 0.66 3.97 14.61
N ILE A 286 -0.10 4.99 14.19
CA ILE A 286 -0.22 6.25 14.93
C ILE A 286 -1.50 6.28 15.76
N PRO A 287 -1.43 6.31 17.11
CA PRO A 287 -2.63 6.39 17.93
C PRO A 287 -3.43 7.66 17.63
N ARG A 288 -4.76 7.54 17.51
CA ARG A 288 -5.65 8.69 17.27
C ARG A 288 -5.46 9.84 18.27
N ALA A 289 -5.12 9.52 19.52
CA ALA A 289 -4.83 10.53 20.54
C ALA A 289 -3.50 11.27 20.28
N ALA A 290 -2.50 10.57 19.74
CA ALA A 290 -1.23 11.15 19.34
C ALA A 290 -1.41 12.06 18.13
N TYR A 291 -2.09 11.59 17.07
CA TYR A 291 -2.42 12.42 15.90
C TYR A 291 -3.11 13.74 16.28
N ARG A 292 -4.15 13.69 17.13
CA ARG A 292 -4.86 14.90 17.59
C ARG A 292 -3.95 15.90 18.31
N LYS A 293 -3.00 15.40 19.10
CA LYS A 293 -2.03 16.24 19.81
C LYS A 293 -0.97 16.79 18.85
N ALA A 294 -0.49 15.98 17.91
CA ALA A 294 0.46 16.40 16.89
C ALA A 294 -0.09 17.56 16.05
N VAL A 295 -1.33 17.46 15.57
CA VAL A 295 -2.00 18.55 14.84
C VAL A 295 -2.17 19.81 15.70
N ALA A 296 -2.52 19.65 16.98
CA ALA A 296 -2.65 20.79 17.89
C ALA A 296 -1.29 21.46 18.16
N GLN A 297 -0.24 20.66 18.33
CA GLN A 297 1.12 21.15 18.54
C GLN A 297 1.64 21.86 17.30
N TYR A 298 1.48 21.28 16.11
CA TYR A 298 1.84 21.91 14.85
C TYR A 298 1.14 23.27 14.69
N LYS A 299 -0.17 23.33 14.97
CA LYS A 299 -0.92 24.59 14.93
C LYS A 299 -0.36 25.63 15.91
N ALA A 300 -0.06 25.25 17.15
CA ALA A 300 0.49 26.16 18.15
C ALA A 300 1.86 26.70 17.72
N THR A 301 2.74 25.84 17.21
CA THR A 301 4.05 26.20 16.68
C THR A 301 3.92 27.12 15.47
N ARG A 302 2.99 26.85 14.55
CA ARG A 302 2.68 27.72 13.41
C ARG A 302 2.25 29.11 13.84
N ASP A 303 1.29 29.19 14.76
CA ASP A 303 0.75 30.48 15.21
C ASP A 303 1.83 31.32 15.93
N ALA A 304 2.68 30.68 16.75
CA ALA A 304 3.82 31.34 17.40
C ALA A 304 4.89 31.80 16.41
N PHE A 305 5.26 30.94 15.45
CA PHE A 305 6.28 31.26 14.44
C PHE A 305 5.84 32.42 13.55
N LEU A 306 4.60 32.39 13.04
CA LEU A 306 4.06 33.47 12.23
C LEU A 306 4.01 34.80 12.99
N ALA A 307 3.62 34.80 14.26
CA ALA A 307 3.62 36.00 15.08
C ALA A 307 5.02 36.61 15.22
N GLU A 308 6.04 35.78 15.46
CA GLU A 308 7.43 36.22 15.56
C GLU A 308 7.93 36.80 14.23
N VAL A 309 7.72 36.10 13.11
CA VAL A 309 8.31 36.51 11.83
C VAL A 309 7.60 37.66 11.13
N THR A 310 6.39 38.02 11.56
CA THR A 310 5.62 39.16 11.03
C THR A 310 5.63 40.38 11.95
N GLY A 311 6.10 40.25 13.20
CA GLY A 311 6.00 41.26 14.27
C GLY A 311 6.97 42.46 14.23
N GLY A 312 7.76 42.63 13.16
CA GLY A 312 8.54 43.86 12.92
C GLY A 312 9.96 43.93 13.51
N GLU A 313 10.24 43.26 14.63
CA GLU A 313 11.61 43.08 15.17
C GLU A 313 11.81 41.66 15.71
N HIS A 314 12.83 40.96 15.21
CA HIS A 314 13.16 39.58 15.59
C HIS A 314 14.11 39.57 16.80
N HIS A 315 13.68 39.03 17.92
CA HIS A 315 14.46 39.09 19.18
C HIS A 315 14.97 37.71 19.66
N GLY A 316 14.92 36.67 18.82
CA GLY A 316 15.58 35.38 19.10
C GLY A 316 14.70 34.33 19.78
N ASN A 317 13.37 34.37 19.61
CA ASN A 317 12.47 33.36 20.18
C ASN A 317 12.17 32.17 19.26
N ILE A 318 12.74 32.14 18.05
CA ILE A 318 12.43 31.11 17.05
C ILE A 318 13.03 29.74 17.42
N ALA A 319 14.26 29.73 17.95
CA ALA A 319 14.87 28.51 18.45
C ALA A 319 14.09 27.92 19.64
N GLU A 320 13.52 28.76 20.50
CA GLU A 320 12.68 28.29 21.61
C GLU A 320 11.33 27.74 21.10
N ILE A 321 10.75 28.32 20.05
CA ILE A 321 9.57 27.75 19.37
C ILE A 321 9.87 26.35 18.84
N GLY A 322 11.04 26.17 18.22
CA GLY A 322 11.53 24.86 17.76
C GLY A 322 11.77 23.89 18.92
N HIS A 323 12.42 24.35 19.99
CA HIS A 323 12.67 23.58 21.20
C HIS A 323 11.36 23.07 21.82
N ALA A 324 10.36 23.96 21.97
CA ALA A 324 9.05 23.58 22.51
C ALA A 324 8.34 22.54 21.65
N PHE A 325 8.49 22.62 20.32
CA PHE A 325 7.98 21.60 19.40
C PHE A 325 8.66 20.24 19.64
N GLY A 326 10.00 20.19 19.67
CA GLY A 326 10.75 18.96 19.92
C GLY A 326 10.38 18.30 21.27
N VAL A 327 10.32 19.09 22.35
CA VAL A 327 9.89 18.64 23.68
C VAL A 327 8.46 18.09 23.68
N ALA A 328 7.54 18.74 22.98
CA ALA A 328 6.16 18.27 22.90
C ALA A 328 6.07 16.91 22.20
N PHE A 329 6.85 16.69 21.13
CA PHE A 329 6.92 15.40 20.44
C PHE A 329 7.64 14.32 21.26
N ASN A 330 8.68 14.64 22.05
CA ASN A 330 9.25 13.70 23.03
C ASN A 330 8.19 13.22 24.04
N ALA A 331 7.39 14.16 24.55
CA ALA A 331 6.35 13.85 25.53
C ALA A 331 5.20 13.01 24.94
N MET A 332 4.91 13.17 23.64
CA MET A 332 3.97 12.32 22.91
C MET A 332 4.56 10.93 22.67
N ASP A 333 5.79 10.86 22.17
CA ASP A 333 6.43 9.62 21.75
C ASP A 333 6.82 8.72 22.92
N SER A 334 7.28 9.28 24.04
CA SER A 334 7.60 8.52 25.26
C SER A 334 6.49 7.59 25.75
N ARG A 335 5.23 7.84 25.36
CA ARG A 335 4.06 7.04 25.75
C ARG A 335 3.72 5.93 24.77
N SER A 336 3.93 6.15 23.47
CA SER A 336 3.42 5.25 22.43
C SER A 336 4.47 4.81 21.40
N ARG A 337 5.68 5.37 21.42
CA ARG A 337 6.80 5.07 20.51
C ARG A 337 6.33 4.91 19.08
N PHE A 338 5.68 5.96 18.58
CA PHE A 338 5.02 5.97 17.29
C PHE A 338 5.76 6.83 16.26
N ILE A 339 6.81 7.53 16.68
CA ILE A 339 7.66 8.31 15.80
C ILE A 339 8.79 7.39 15.33
N GLU A 340 8.70 6.89 14.11
CA GLU A 340 9.77 6.16 13.44
C GLU A 340 10.47 7.07 12.41
N THR A 341 11.20 6.47 11.46
CA THR A 341 11.92 7.22 10.42
C THR A 341 10.98 8.06 9.57
N VAL A 342 9.81 7.52 9.19
CA VAL A 342 8.85 8.21 8.32
C VAL A 342 8.21 9.39 9.06
N GLU A 343 7.72 9.17 10.28
CA GLU A 343 7.11 10.24 11.07
C GLU A 343 8.11 11.33 11.44
N ARG A 344 9.40 10.99 11.63
CA ARG A 344 10.46 11.98 11.81
C ARG A 344 10.60 12.88 10.58
N GLU A 345 10.63 12.30 9.38
CA GLU A 345 10.66 13.06 8.12
C GLU A 345 9.41 13.94 7.96
N ASP A 346 8.22 13.39 8.22
CA ASP A 346 6.95 14.14 8.16
C ASP A 346 6.93 15.37 9.08
N LEU A 347 7.55 15.28 10.26
CA LEU A 347 7.63 16.40 11.20
C LEU A 347 8.54 17.52 10.70
N PHE A 348 9.65 17.18 10.06
CA PHE A 348 10.53 18.18 9.44
C PHE A 348 9.90 18.79 8.19
N ASP A 349 9.27 17.97 7.34
CA ASP A 349 8.50 18.45 6.19
C ASP A 349 7.37 19.41 6.62
N ALA A 350 6.72 19.13 7.76
CA ALA A 350 5.72 20.03 8.33
C ALA A 350 6.31 21.39 8.74
N LEU A 351 7.49 21.40 9.35
CA LEU A 351 8.18 22.64 9.74
C LEU A 351 8.69 23.41 8.52
N ASP A 352 9.16 22.70 7.49
CA ASP A 352 9.58 23.32 6.24
C ASP A 352 8.39 23.95 5.50
N PHE A 353 7.24 23.26 5.47
CA PHE A 353 5.99 23.80 4.95
C PHE A 353 5.54 25.06 5.71
N LEU A 354 5.64 25.04 7.04
CA LEU A 354 5.38 26.22 7.87
C LEU A 354 6.29 27.40 7.49
N ALA A 355 7.58 27.15 7.33
CA ALA A 355 8.54 28.21 6.98
C ALA A 355 8.29 28.78 5.57
N ASP A 356 7.91 27.94 4.60
CA ASP A 356 7.50 28.37 3.25
C ASP A 356 6.23 29.24 3.27
N GLU A 357 5.23 28.80 4.04
CA GLU A 357 4.00 29.57 4.27
C GLU A 357 4.32 30.94 4.87
N ALA A 358 5.12 30.97 5.93
CA ALA A 358 5.51 32.19 6.62
C ALA A 358 6.32 33.14 5.73
N GLN A 359 7.22 32.60 4.91
CA GLN A 359 7.99 33.38 3.93
C GLN A 359 7.08 34.04 2.90
N THR A 360 6.09 33.29 2.41
CA THR A 360 5.06 33.82 1.50
C THR A 360 4.27 34.95 2.16
N VAL A 361 3.83 34.77 3.40
CA VAL A 361 3.05 35.78 4.15
C VAL A 361 3.87 37.03 4.46
N ALA A 362 5.13 36.87 4.87
CA ALA A 362 6.00 37.97 5.25
C ALA A 362 6.60 38.71 4.04
N GLY A 363 6.59 38.10 2.85
CA GLY A 363 7.11 38.69 1.61
C GLY A 363 8.62 38.95 1.63
N ARG A 364 9.38 38.23 2.45
CA ARG A 364 10.84 38.37 2.62
C ARG A 364 11.50 37.03 2.90
N ASP A 365 12.80 36.94 2.65
CA ASP A 365 13.60 35.74 2.98
C ASP A 365 13.57 35.45 4.49
N LEU A 366 13.20 34.23 4.84
CA LEU A 366 13.17 33.71 6.21
C LEU A 366 14.14 32.55 6.42
N SER A 367 15.16 32.38 5.56
CA SER A 367 16.14 31.28 5.67
C SER A 367 16.81 31.19 7.04
N ALA A 368 17.19 32.32 7.65
CA ALA A 368 17.78 32.35 8.99
C ALA A 368 16.77 31.95 10.09
N ALA A 369 15.50 32.36 9.95
CA ALA A 369 14.43 31.97 10.85
C ALA A 369 14.11 30.46 10.73
N ARG A 370 14.11 29.91 9.51
CA ARG A 370 13.99 28.47 9.28
C ARG A 370 15.11 27.71 9.98
N ALA A 371 16.36 28.11 9.79
CA ALA A 371 17.52 27.46 10.42
C ALA A 371 17.42 27.48 11.95
N ALA A 372 17.05 28.61 12.54
CA ALA A 372 16.86 28.73 13.99
C ALA A 372 15.72 27.83 14.51
N LEU A 373 14.62 27.70 13.77
CA LEU A 373 13.50 26.82 14.13
C LEU A 373 13.94 25.36 14.18
N ILE A 374 14.67 24.92 13.15
CA ILE A 374 15.17 23.55 13.01
C ILE A 374 16.23 23.25 14.09
N GLU A 375 17.17 24.17 14.31
CA GLU A 375 18.17 24.06 15.38
C GLU A 375 17.51 23.92 16.76
N GLY A 376 16.44 24.67 16.99
CA GLY A 376 15.61 24.56 18.20
C GLY A 376 15.06 23.14 18.40
N VAL A 377 14.47 22.56 17.36
CA VAL A 377 13.95 21.18 17.41
C VAL A 377 15.08 20.18 17.66
N ASP A 378 16.19 20.29 16.91
CA ASP A 378 17.36 19.42 17.05
C ASP A 378 17.97 19.47 18.46
N SER A 379 17.91 20.63 19.13
CA SER A 379 18.44 20.79 20.49
C SER A 379 17.71 19.97 21.56
N SER A 380 16.49 19.51 21.26
CA SER A 380 15.60 18.88 22.24
C SER A 380 15.07 17.52 21.83
N ARG A 381 15.05 17.18 20.55
CA ARG A 381 14.45 15.92 20.08
C ARG A 381 15.20 14.69 20.60
N ASP A 382 14.42 13.72 21.04
CA ASP A 382 14.85 12.39 21.50
C ASP A 382 13.95 11.28 20.90
N TRP A 383 13.26 11.61 19.79
CA TRP A 383 12.41 10.72 18.99
C TRP A 383 13.02 10.39 17.63
#